data_AF-A0A9X0TQQ8-F1
#
_entry.id   AF-A0A9X0TQQ8-F1
#
_cell.length_a   1.000
_cell.length_b   1.000
_cell.length_c   1.000
_cell.angle_alpha   90.00
_cell.angle_beta   90.00
_cell.angle_gamma   90.00
#
_symmetry.space_group_name_H-M   'P 1'
#
loop_
_entity.id
_entity.type
_entity.pdbx_description
1 polymer ?
#
loop_
_entity_poly.entity_id
_entity_poly.type
_entity_poly.pdbx_seq_one_letter_code
_entity_poly.pdbx_strand_id
1 'polypeptide(L)'
;MTSAAPKTGFSKNTKLKSALLQHKALSKSGLSERFFGVLFSGLVYPQIWEDPEIDMEAMELGEGHRIVTIGSGGCNMLAYLSRNPASIDVVDLNPHHIALNKLKLAAFRHLPAHQDVVRHFGRANMRSNSHGYDRFIAEHLDATTKAYWSKRTLSGRRRISVFDRNIYHTGLLGRFIGAGHLMARLHGVKLTEMARARTLEEQRQFFNSKVAPLFDKKVVRWLTKRKSSLFGLGIPPRQYDELASLSDDGTVASVLKQRLEKLACNFPLSDNYFAWQAFARRYPEPHEGSLPAYLKSEYYETIRNNTARVAVHHATYTELLSKKPASAVDRYILLDAQDWMTDVQLNELWSQISRTAASGARVIFRTAAEKSVIEGRLSPDIRNQWVYLEERSSELNALDRSAIYGGFHIYQRAMA
;
A
#
# COMPACT_ATOMS: atom_id res chain seq x y z
N MET A 1 -41.54 6.62 7.99
CA MET A 1 -41.12 6.41 6.59
C MET A 1 -39.65 6.02 6.57
N THR A 2 -39.38 4.82 6.10
CA THR A 2 -38.10 4.14 6.04
C THR A 2 -37.14 4.82 5.05
N SER A 3 -36.09 5.47 5.56
CA SER A 3 -34.97 5.94 4.74
C SER A 3 -34.04 4.76 4.42
N ALA A 4 -34.19 4.22 3.22
CA ALA A 4 -33.31 3.22 2.66
C ALA A 4 -31.95 3.84 2.33
N ALA A 5 -31.02 3.80 3.29
CA ALA A 5 -29.61 4.00 2.98
C ALA A 5 -29.16 2.92 1.98
N PRO A 6 -28.38 3.26 0.93
CA PRO A 6 -27.90 2.27 -0.03
C PRO A 6 -27.14 1.19 0.72
N LYS A 7 -27.44 -0.09 0.49
CA LYS A 7 -26.64 -1.21 1.00
C LYS A 7 -25.24 -1.13 0.38
N THR A 8 -24.33 -0.41 1.03
CA THR A 8 -22.94 -0.23 0.60
C THR A 8 -22.21 -1.58 0.63
N GLY A 9 -21.16 -1.76 -0.18
CA GLY A 9 -20.36 -3.00 -0.21
C GLY A 9 -19.80 -3.39 1.18
N PHE A 10 -19.64 -2.40 2.06
CA PHE A 10 -19.28 -2.59 3.47
C PHE A 10 -20.29 -3.45 4.25
N SER A 11 -21.59 -3.31 3.98
CA SER A 11 -22.63 -4.10 4.66
C SER A 11 -22.53 -5.60 4.39
N LYS A 12 -21.83 -6.02 3.33
CA LYS A 12 -21.64 -7.43 2.94
C LYS A 12 -20.27 -8.00 3.33
N ASN A 13 -19.29 -7.17 3.68
CA ASN A 13 -17.93 -7.62 4.02
C ASN A 13 -17.77 -7.79 5.53
N THR A 14 -18.22 -8.94 6.05
CA THR A 14 -18.17 -9.26 7.49
C THR A 14 -16.76 -9.24 8.05
N LYS A 15 -15.75 -9.68 7.27
CA LYS A 15 -14.34 -9.73 7.68
C LYS A 15 -13.72 -8.33 7.86
N LEU A 16 -13.99 -7.41 6.92
CA LEU A 16 -13.54 -6.01 7.04
C LEU A 16 -14.23 -5.31 8.21
N LYS A 17 -15.52 -5.61 8.43
CA LYS A 17 -16.30 -5.04 9.53
C LYS A 17 -15.78 -5.47 10.91
N SER A 18 -15.47 -6.74 11.09
CA SER A 18 -14.91 -7.25 12.37
C SER A 18 -13.51 -6.70 12.64
N ALA A 19 -12.73 -6.43 11.59
CA ALA A 19 -11.39 -5.86 11.75
C ALA A 19 -11.42 -4.36 12.11
N LEU A 20 -12.39 -3.59 11.62
CA LEU A 20 -12.41 -2.13 11.74
C LEU A 20 -13.37 -1.56 12.82
N LEU A 21 -14.43 -2.28 13.22
CA LEU A 21 -15.39 -1.76 14.19
C LEU A 21 -14.97 -2.13 15.62
N GLN A 22 -14.49 -1.15 16.40
CA GLN A 22 -14.06 -1.32 17.79
C GLN A 22 -15.01 -0.64 18.79
N HIS A 23 -15.95 0.21 18.35
CA HIS A 23 -16.85 0.97 19.24
C HIS A 23 -18.36 0.76 18.99
N LYS A 24 -19.17 0.99 20.04
CA LYS A 24 -20.65 0.92 19.97
C LYS A 24 -21.18 1.87 18.88
N ALA A 25 -22.20 1.42 18.15
CA ALA A 25 -22.70 2.06 16.90
C ALA A 25 -23.13 3.53 17.00
N LEU A 26 -23.39 4.04 18.20
CA LEU A 26 -23.89 5.40 18.46
C LEU A 26 -22.84 6.32 19.12
N SER A 27 -21.59 5.89 19.31
CA SER A 27 -20.53 6.80 19.76
C SER A 27 -19.94 7.59 18.58
N LYS A 28 -19.35 8.77 18.86
CA LYS A 28 -18.61 9.55 17.85
C LYS A 28 -17.50 8.72 17.18
N SER A 29 -16.87 7.81 17.92
CA SER A 29 -15.88 6.86 17.39
C SER A 29 -16.52 5.78 16.50
N GLY A 30 -17.66 5.19 16.87
CA GLY A 30 -18.37 4.18 16.06
C GLY A 30 -18.97 4.72 14.75
N LEU A 31 -19.34 6.00 14.71
CA LEU A 31 -19.76 6.68 13.47
C LEU A 31 -18.57 6.92 12.52
N SER A 32 -17.41 7.30 13.05
CA SER A 32 -16.16 7.39 12.28
C SER A 32 -15.75 6.02 11.73
N GLU A 33 -15.92 4.96 12.52
CA GLU A 33 -15.66 3.57 12.13
C GLU A 33 -16.53 3.03 11.00
N ARG A 34 -17.80 3.42 10.97
CA ARG A 34 -18.68 3.07 9.85
C ARG A 34 -18.39 3.90 8.60
N PHE A 35 -17.98 5.15 8.77
CA PHE A 35 -17.47 5.96 7.66
C PHE A 35 -16.17 5.36 7.08
N PHE A 36 -15.29 4.80 7.92
CA PHE A 36 -14.12 4.01 7.48
C PHE A 36 -14.54 2.83 6.63
N GLY A 37 -15.47 2.02 7.14
CA GLY A 37 -16.00 0.89 6.40
C GLY A 37 -16.47 1.23 4.99
N VAL A 38 -17.10 2.39 4.83
CA VAL A 38 -17.54 2.91 3.52
C VAL A 38 -16.37 3.40 2.67
N LEU A 39 -15.37 4.09 3.23
CA LEU A 39 -14.16 4.51 2.50
C LEU A 39 -13.32 3.33 2.00
N PHE A 40 -13.21 2.26 2.79
CA PHE A 40 -12.53 1.01 2.44
C PHE A 40 -13.41 0.03 1.63
N SER A 41 -14.64 0.42 1.28
CA SER A 41 -15.56 -0.41 0.48
C SER A 41 -15.30 -0.38 -1.03
N GLY A 42 -14.33 0.41 -1.48
CA GLY A 42 -13.88 0.50 -2.87
C GLY A 42 -12.42 0.09 -3.03
N LEU A 43 -11.85 0.25 -4.23
CA LEU A 43 -10.40 0.18 -4.41
C LEU A 43 -9.75 1.28 -3.57
N VAL A 44 -8.78 0.94 -2.72
CA VAL A 44 -8.12 1.94 -1.86
C VAL A 44 -6.81 2.34 -2.53
N TYR A 45 -5.96 1.34 -2.77
CA TYR A 45 -4.61 1.50 -3.27
C TYR A 45 -4.48 0.82 -4.65
N PRO A 46 -4.44 1.59 -5.75
CA PRO A 46 -4.10 1.03 -7.08
C PRO A 46 -2.62 0.65 -7.19
N GLN A 47 -1.79 1.21 -6.32
CA GLN A 47 -0.37 0.91 -6.12
C GLN A 47 -0.07 0.89 -4.62
N ILE A 48 0.85 0.02 -4.23
CA ILE A 48 1.45 -0.07 -2.88
C ILE A 48 2.45 1.08 -2.70
N TRP A 49 2.52 1.66 -1.49
CA TRP A 49 3.36 2.80 -1.13
C TRP A 49 4.45 2.39 -0.13
N GLU A 50 4.98 1.19 -0.33
CA GLU A 50 6.01 0.56 0.47
C GLU A 50 7.08 0.10 -0.51
N ASP A 51 8.32 0.50 -0.30
CA ASP A 51 9.38 0.24 -1.25
C ASP A 51 9.77 -1.24 -1.27
N PRO A 52 9.50 -1.99 -2.37
CA PRO A 52 9.81 -3.41 -2.43
C PRO A 52 11.31 -3.68 -2.45
N GLU A 53 12.15 -2.73 -2.87
CA GLU A 53 13.62 -2.91 -2.86
C GLU A 53 14.11 -2.94 -1.40
N ILE A 54 13.60 -2.03 -0.56
CA ILE A 54 13.87 -2.02 0.89
C ILE A 54 13.28 -3.23 1.59
N ASP A 55 12.07 -3.65 1.20
CA ASP A 55 11.45 -4.87 1.76
C ASP A 55 12.34 -6.10 1.51
N MET A 56 12.81 -6.29 0.28
CA MET A 56 13.65 -7.43 -0.09
C MET A 56 15.00 -7.40 0.61
N GLU A 57 15.59 -6.22 0.79
CA GLU A 57 16.84 -6.04 1.53
C GLU A 57 16.68 -6.33 3.01
N ALA A 58 15.63 -5.79 3.66
CA ALA A 58 15.32 -6.02 5.06
C ALA A 58 15.07 -7.49 5.38
N MET A 59 14.36 -8.16 4.47
CA MET A 59 14.08 -9.58 4.58
C MET A 59 15.28 -10.45 4.26
N GLU A 60 16.36 -9.94 3.66
CA GLU A 60 17.37 -10.77 2.99
C GLU A 60 16.67 -11.81 2.11
N LEU A 61 15.80 -11.32 1.21
CA LEU A 61 14.94 -12.18 0.42
C LEU A 61 15.75 -12.94 -0.62
N GLY A 62 16.07 -14.19 -0.29
CA GLY A 62 16.66 -15.19 -1.17
C GLY A 62 15.66 -16.15 -1.81
N GLU A 63 16.20 -17.00 -2.69
CA GLU A 63 15.50 -18.10 -3.35
C GLU A 63 14.93 -19.11 -2.35
N GLY A 64 13.79 -19.71 -2.70
CA GLY A 64 13.19 -20.79 -1.90
C GLY A 64 12.45 -20.33 -0.64
N HIS A 65 12.51 -19.05 -0.27
CA HIS A 65 11.72 -18.53 0.85
C HIS A 65 10.21 -18.67 0.63
N ARG A 66 9.50 -18.95 1.72
CA ARG A 66 8.03 -18.96 1.81
C ARG A 66 7.57 -17.67 2.47
N ILE A 67 6.80 -16.88 1.73
CA ILE A 67 6.42 -15.52 2.09
C ILE A 67 4.94 -15.46 2.44
N VAL A 68 4.60 -14.70 3.48
CA VAL A 68 3.22 -14.24 3.72
C VAL A 68 3.18 -12.71 3.70
N THR A 69 2.33 -12.12 2.86
CA THR A 69 2.26 -10.66 2.66
C THR A 69 0.83 -10.14 2.52
N ILE A 70 0.62 -8.85 2.79
CA ILE A 70 -0.65 -8.18 2.52
C ILE A 70 -0.69 -7.72 1.05
N GLY A 71 -1.80 -8.01 0.36
CA GLY A 71 -1.94 -7.81 -1.08
C GLY A 71 -1.96 -6.36 -1.53
N SER A 72 -2.84 -5.53 -0.97
CA SER A 72 -3.01 -4.12 -1.33
C SER A 72 -3.04 -3.93 -2.87
N GLY A 73 -2.26 -3.02 -3.43
CA GLY A 73 -2.12 -2.82 -4.88
C GLY A 73 -1.47 -3.99 -5.66
N GLY A 74 -0.89 -4.99 -4.99
CA GLY A 74 -0.27 -6.18 -5.58
C GLY A 74 1.09 -5.98 -6.26
N CYS A 75 1.65 -4.77 -6.20
CA CYS A 75 2.95 -4.47 -6.83
C CYS A 75 4.11 -5.20 -6.12
N ASN A 76 4.13 -5.18 -4.78
CA ASN A 76 5.24 -5.76 -4.01
C ASN A 76 5.24 -7.28 -4.08
N MET A 77 4.06 -7.92 -4.01
CA MET A 77 3.92 -9.37 -4.28
C MET A 77 4.58 -9.77 -5.61
N LEU A 78 4.33 -9.03 -6.69
CA LEU A 78 4.97 -9.30 -7.97
C LEU A 78 6.47 -8.99 -7.95
N ALA A 79 6.91 -7.94 -7.26
CA ALA A 79 8.32 -7.64 -7.11
C ALA A 79 9.06 -8.78 -6.37
N TYR A 80 8.47 -9.34 -5.31
CA TYR A 80 9.07 -10.45 -4.55
C TYR A 80 9.24 -11.72 -5.39
N LEU A 81 8.38 -11.96 -6.39
CA LEU A 81 8.53 -13.09 -7.31
C LEU A 81 9.86 -13.05 -8.11
N SER A 82 10.48 -11.88 -8.26
CA SER A 82 11.77 -11.73 -8.93
C SER A 82 12.93 -12.41 -8.20
N ARG A 83 12.76 -12.72 -6.90
CA ARG A 83 13.74 -13.42 -6.06
C ARG A 83 13.53 -14.94 -6.00
N ASN A 84 12.71 -15.49 -6.89
CA ASN A 84 12.43 -16.92 -6.98
C ASN A 84 11.97 -17.59 -5.66
N PRO A 85 10.99 -17.03 -4.93
CA PRO A 85 10.49 -17.65 -3.69
C PRO A 85 9.82 -19.00 -3.98
N ALA A 86 9.78 -19.89 -2.99
CA ALA A 86 9.07 -21.16 -3.12
C ALA A 86 7.55 -20.96 -3.20
N SER A 87 7.03 -20.04 -2.39
CA SER A 87 5.60 -19.68 -2.40
C SER A 87 5.37 -18.29 -1.82
N ILE A 88 4.34 -17.60 -2.29
CA ILE A 88 3.81 -16.39 -1.66
C ILE A 88 2.33 -16.59 -1.35
N ASP A 89 1.96 -16.53 -0.07
CA ASP A 89 0.57 -16.37 0.34
C ASP A 89 0.25 -14.89 0.53
N VAL A 90 -0.74 -14.41 -0.21
CA VAL A 90 -1.19 -13.02 -0.16
C VAL A 90 -2.54 -12.93 0.51
N VAL A 91 -2.65 -12.15 1.57
CA VAL A 91 -3.91 -11.88 2.26
C VAL A 91 -4.39 -10.46 2.00
N ASP A 92 -5.69 -10.28 1.85
CA ASP A 92 -6.29 -8.95 1.88
C ASP A 92 -7.75 -9.06 2.34
N LEU A 93 -8.25 -8.04 3.05
CA LEU A 93 -9.65 -7.96 3.49
C LEU A 93 -10.56 -7.28 2.47
N ASN A 94 -9.97 -6.55 1.53
CA ASN A 94 -10.67 -5.80 0.51
C ASN A 94 -10.82 -6.62 -0.79
N PRO A 95 -12.04 -7.01 -1.19
CA PRO A 95 -12.27 -7.77 -2.41
C PRO A 95 -11.81 -7.03 -3.69
N HIS A 96 -11.73 -5.69 -3.66
CA HIS A 96 -11.19 -4.90 -4.76
C HIS A 96 -9.69 -5.13 -4.95
N HIS A 97 -8.93 -5.25 -3.86
CA HIS A 97 -7.51 -5.60 -3.91
C HIS A 97 -7.34 -7.06 -4.34
N ILE A 98 -8.13 -7.99 -3.80
CA ILE A 98 -8.10 -9.40 -4.23
C ILE A 98 -8.27 -9.52 -5.75
N ALA A 99 -9.27 -8.84 -6.32
CA ALA A 99 -9.51 -8.85 -7.75
C ALA A 99 -8.38 -8.20 -8.57
N LEU A 100 -7.72 -7.16 -8.03
CA LEU A 100 -6.56 -6.51 -8.67
C LEU A 100 -5.32 -7.40 -8.64
N ASN A 101 -5.04 -8.05 -7.51
CA ASN A 101 -3.90 -8.97 -7.36
C ASN A 101 -4.02 -10.14 -8.35
N LYS A 102 -5.20 -10.77 -8.41
CA LYS A 102 -5.49 -11.86 -9.35
C LYS A 102 -5.41 -11.41 -10.82
N LEU A 103 -5.91 -10.22 -11.14
CA LEU A 103 -5.77 -9.64 -12.48
C LEU A 103 -4.30 -9.45 -12.87
N LYS A 104 -3.49 -8.92 -11.95
CA LYS A 104 -2.05 -8.71 -12.15
C LYS A 104 -1.32 -10.03 -12.41
N LEU A 105 -1.57 -11.06 -11.60
CA LEU A 105 -0.99 -12.40 -11.81
C LEU A 105 -1.36 -12.98 -13.18
N ALA A 106 -2.65 -12.91 -13.54
CA ALA A 106 -3.12 -13.41 -14.84
C ALA A 106 -2.52 -12.59 -16.02
N ALA A 107 -2.39 -11.27 -15.86
CA ALA A 107 -1.78 -10.42 -16.86
C ALA A 107 -0.32 -10.78 -17.13
N PHE A 108 0.49 -11.00 -16.09
CA PHE A 108 1.88 -11.43 -16.26
C PHE A 108 1.99 -12.80 -16.95
N ARG A 109 1.08 -13.72 -16.61
CA ARG A 109 1.10 -15.07 -17.17
C ARG A 109 0.67 -15.12 -18.63
N HIS A 110 -0.36 -14.34 -18.99
CA HIS A 110 -1.08 -14.54 -20.26
C HIS A 110 -0.96 -13.40 -21.26
N LEU A 111 -0.52 -12.19 -20.87
CA LEU A 111 -0.20 -11.18 -21.87
C LEU A 111 1.01 -11.62 -22.72
N PRO A 112 1.06 -11.27 -24.01
CA PRO A 112 2.09 -11.81 -24.92
C PRO A 112 3.51 -11.45 -24.50
N ALA A 113 3.77 -10.18 -24.20
CA ALA A 113 5.12 -9.70 -23.91
C ALA A 113 5.16 -8.68 -22.75
N HIS A 114 6.38 -8.40 -22.27
CA HIS A 114 6.66 -7.40 -21.23
C HIS A 114 6.01 -6.04 -21.52
N GLN A 115 6.14 -5.55 -22.76
CA GLN A 115 5.56 -4.27 -23.18
C GLN A 115 4.03 -4.23 -23.03
N ASP A 116 3.33 -5.37 -23.14
CA ASP A 116 1.88 -5.43 -22.95
C ASP A 116 1.51 -5.26 -21.49
N VAL A 117 2.30 -5.82 -20.57
CA VAL A 117 2.14 -5.64 -19.13
C VAL A 117 2.43 -4.20 -18.73
N VAL A 118 3.53 -3.62 -19.24
CA VAL A 118 3.88 -2.21 -19.00
C VAL A 118 2.81 -1.28 -19.58
N ARG A 119 2.27 -1.57 -20.77
CA ARG A 119 1.14 -0.80 -21.32
C ARG A 119 -0.10 -0.92 -20.44
N HIS A 120 -0.39 -2.12 -19.93
CA HIS A 120 -1.61 -2.37 -19.15
C HIS A 120 -1.59 -1.67 -17.79
N PHE A 121 -0.46 -1.72 -17.09
CA PHE A 121 -0.35 -1.18 -15.73
C PHE A 121 0.36 0.16 -15.65
N GLY A 122 1.33 0.43 -16.52
CA GLY A 122 2.20 1.61 -16.40
C GLY A 122 1.85 2.81 -17.28
N ARG A 123 1.03 2.63 -18.32
CA ARG A 123 0.67 3.69 -19.26
C ARG A 123 -0.78 4.11 -19.14
N ALA A 124 -1.03 5.41 -19.35
CA ALA A 124 -2.36 5.98 -19.35
C ALA A 124 -2.93 6.08 -20.77
N ASN A 125 -4.26 6.18 -20.88
CA ASN A 125 -5.00 6.48 -22.13
C ASN A 125 -4.85 5.41 -23.23
N MET A 126 -4.69 4.16 -22.83
CA MET A 126 -4.50 3.01 -23.73
C MET A 126 -5.80 2.23 -23.93
N ARG A 127 -6.66 2.65 -24.87
CA ARG A 127 -7.96 1.99 -25.14
C ARG A 127 -7.88 0.50 -25.53
N SER A 128 -6.70 0.03 -25.91
CA SER A 128 -6.44 -1.38 -26.19
C SER A 128 -6.31 -2.24 -24.93
N ASN A 129 -6.22 -1.65 -23.73
CA ASN A 129 -6.04 -2.42 -22.49
C ASN A 129 -7.25 -3.28 -22.15
N SER A 130 -8.47 -2.77 -22.29
CA SER A 130 -9.68 -3.58 -22.12
C SER A 130 -9.83 -4.68 -23.18
N HIS A 131 -9.38 -4.44 -24.41
CA HIS A 131 -9.35 -5.47 -25.47
C HIS A 131 -8.32 -6.57 -25.15
N GLY A 132 -7.14 -6.18 -24.66
CA GLY A 132 -6.11 -7.12 -24.20
C GLY A 132 -6.60 -7.97 -23.03
N TYR A 133 -7.38 -7.38 -22.12
CA TYR A 133 -8.07 -8.14 -21.06
C TYR A 133 -9.01 -9.20 -21.64
N ASP A 134 -9.90 -8.84 -22.56
CA ASP A 134 -10.85 -9.80 -23.13
C ASP A 134 -10.14 -10.93 -23.88
N ARG A 135 -9.11 -10.58 -24.66
CA ARG A 135 -8.41 -11.53 -25.52
C ARG A 135 -7.48 -12.47 -24.77
N PHE A 136 -6.80 -11.98 -23.73
CA PHE A 136 -5.68 -12.70 -23.13
C PHE A 136 -5.85 -12.99 -21.63
N ILE A 137 -6.76 -12.32 -20.91
CA ILE A 137 -6.80 -12.41 -19.44
C ILE A 137 -8.12 -12.99 -18.94
N ALA A 138 -9.25 -12.57 -19.51
CA ALA A 138 -10.58 -12.81 -18.96
C ALA A 138 -10.92 -14.29 -18.76
N GLU A 139 -10.51 -15.16 -19.69
CA GLU A 139 -10.77 -16.61 -19.64
C GLU A 139 -9.89 -17.37 -18.63
N HIS A 140 -8.83 -16.74 -18.12
CA HIS A 140 -7.93 -17.36 -17.15
C HIS A 140 -8.20 -16.89 -15.71
N LEU A 141 -9.21 -16.05 -15.51
CA LEU A 141 -9.63 -15.59 -14.19
C LEU A 141 -10.72 -16.48 -13.62
N ASP A 142 -10.72 -16.64 -12.30
CA ASP A 142 -11.86 -17.26 -11.61
C ASP A 142 -13.15 -16.45 -11.84
N ALA A 143 -14.29 -17.13 -11.73
CA ALA A 143 -15.60 -16.56 -12.03
C ALA A 143 -15.89 -15.26 -11.24
N THR A 144 -15.44 -15.16 -9.99
CA THR A 144 -15.65 -13.98 -9.14
C THR A 144 -14.84 -12.80 -9.66
N THR A 145 -13.56 -13.03 -9.97
CA THR A 145 -12.67 -11.99 -10.48
C THR A 145 -13.07 -11.54 -11.90
N LYS A 146 -13.44 -12.47 -12.77
CA LYS A 146 -13.95 -12.17 -14.13
C LYS A 146 -15.23 -11.34 -14.05
N ALA A 147 -16.20 -11.73 -13.22
CA ALA A 147 -17.44 -11.00 -13.02
C ALA A 147 -17.19 -9.59 -12.46
N TYR A 148 -16.24 -9.44 -11.53
CA TYR A 148 -15.89 -8.16 -10.95
C TYR A 148 -15.39 -7.14 -12.00
N TRP A 149 -14.46 -7.55 -12.86
CA TRP A 149 -13.86 -6.70 -13.89
C TRP A 149 -14.79 -6.47 -15.09
N SER A 150 -15.63 -7.46 -15.40
CA SER A 150 -16.64 -7.37 -16.47
C SER A 150 -17.86 -6.53 -16.07
N LYS A 151 -18.11 -6.34 -14.77
CA LYS A 151 -19.27 -5.60 -14.27
C LYS A 151 -19.28 -4.16 -14.79
N ARG A 152 -20.44 -3.73 -15.29
CA ARG A 152 -20.67 -2.34 -15.69
C ARG A 152 -20.85 -1.43 -14.47
N THR A 153 -20.25 -0.26 -14.54
CA THR A 153 -20.45 0.85 -13.61
C THR A 153 -21.74 1.60 -13.95
N LEU A 154 -22.14 2.56 -13.11
CA LEU A 154 -23.31 3.41 -13.36
C LEU A 154 -23.24 4.18 -14.69
N SER A 155 -22.03 4.45 -15.19
CA SER A 155 -21.81 5.07 -16.51
C SER A 155 -21.94 4.10 -17.69
N GLY A 156 -22.40 2.87 -17.45
CA GLY A 156 -22.51 1.81 -18.47
C GLY A 156 -21.18 1.19 -18.90
N ARG A 157 -20.02 1.78 -18.57
CA ARG A 157 -18.70 1.20 -18.89
C ARG A 157 -18.35 0.01 -18.00
N ARG A 158 -17.72 -1.03 -18.56
CA ARG A 158 -17.15 -2.15 -17.79
C ARG A 158 -16.03 -1.65 -16.88
N ARG A 159 -15.91 -2.22 -15.68
CA ARG A 159 -14.91 -1.81 -14.69
C ARG A 159 -13.48 -1.91 -15.24
N ILE A 160 -13.18 -2.92 -16.06
CA ILE A 160 -11.85 -3.07 -16.69
C ILE A 160 -11.42 -1.84 -17.51
N SER A 161 -12.37 -1.03 -18.01
CA SER A 161 -12.03 0.17 -18.79
C SER A 161 -11.32 1.26 -17.96
N VAL A 162 -11.12 1.07 -16.64
CA VAL A 162 -10.22 1.94 -15.86
C VAL A 162 -8.78 1.88 -16.37
N PHE A 163 -8.35 0.72 -16.88
CA PHE A 163 -7.02 0.55 -17.49
C PHE A 163 -6.91 1.17 -18.88
N ASP A 164 -8.03 1.46 -19.55
CA ASP A 164 -8.00 2.27 -20.78
C ASP A 164 -7.62 3.73 -20.53
N ARG A 165 -7.67 4.14 -19.25
CA ARG A 165 -7.40 5.49 -18.78
C ARG A 165 -6.17 5.42 -17.88
N ASN A 166 -6.24 6.01 -16.69
CA ASN A 166 -5.21 5.94 -15.69
C ASN A 166 -5.82 5.38 -14.40
N ILE A 167 -5.51 4.11 -14.08
CA ILE A 167 -6.00 3.47 -12.85
C ILE A 167 -5.52 4.21 -11.60
N TYR A 168 -4.36 4.88 -11.63
CA TYR A 168 -3.80 5.63 -10.51
C TYR A 168 -4.54 6.93 -10.21
N HIS A 169 -5.47 7.34 -11.07
CA HIS A 169 -6.41 8.42 -10.76
C HIS A 169 -7.66 7.92 -10.03
N THR A 170 -7.77 6.60 -9.84
CA THR A 170 -8.89 5.93 -9.18
C THR A 170 -8.51 5.47 -7.77
N GLY A 171 -9.49 4.89 -7.07
CA GLY A 171 -9.35 4.48 -5.68
C GLY A 171 -9.33 5.65 -4.70
N LEU A 172 -9.18 5.34 -3.40
CA LEU A 172 -9.17 6.35 -2.35
C LEU A 172 -7.94 7.26 -2.46
N LEU A 173 -6.74 6.67 -2.53
CA LEU A 173 -5.50 7.44 -2.55
C LEU A 173 -5.33 8.24 -3.86
N GLY A 174 -5.68 7.68 -5.02
CA GLY A 174 -5.60 8.40 -6.29
C GLY A 174 -6.51 9.63 -6.35
N ARG A 175 -7.67 9.58 -5.69
CA ARG A 175 -8.58 10.73 -5.52
C ARG A 175 -8.03 11.74 -4.50
N PHE A 176 -7.43 11.26 -3.41
CA PHE A 176 -6.79 12.11 -2.42
C PHE A 176 -5.64 12.94 -3.03
N ILE A 177 -4.73 12.30 -3.77
CA ILE A 177 -3.66 12.99 -4.51
C ILE A 177 -4.26 13.98 -5.51
N GLY A 178 -5.32 13.58 -6.23
CA GLY A 178 -6.03 14.47 -7.15
C GLY A 178 -6.63 15.72 -6.48
N ALA A 179 -7.19 15.58 -5.28
CA ALA A 179 -7.69 16.71 -4.49
C ALA A 179 -6.55 17.62 -4.02
N GLY A 180 -5.41 17.05 -3.61
CA GLY A 180 -4.19 17.82 -3.29
C GLY A 180 -3.69 18.65 -4.47
N HIS A 181 -3.69 18.08 -5.68
CA HIS A 181 -3.37 18.78 -6.92
C HIS A 181 -4.33 19.93 -7.22
N LEU A 182 -5.63 19.72 -7.03
CA LEU A 182 -6.63 20.77 -7.20
C LEU A 182 -6.41 21.92 -6.21
N MET A 183 -6.18 21.58 -4.94
CA MET A 183 -5.91 22.57 -3.88
C MET A 183 -4.64 23.37 -4.16
N ALA A 184 -3.55 22.72 -4.55
CA ALA A 184 -2.31 23.39 -4.94
C ALA A 184 -2.56 24.36 -6.12
N ARG A 185 -3.33 23.93 -7.12
CA ARG A 185 -3.67 24.76 -8.28
C ARG A 185 -4.51 25.98 -7.91
N LEU A 186 -5.45 25.85 -6.97
CA LEU A 186 -6.21 26.98 -6.44
C LEU A 186 -5.32 28.01 -5.72
N HIS A 187 -4.17 27.58 -5.23
CA HIS A 187 -3.12 28.44 -4.68
C HIS A 187 -2.02 28.82 -5.70
N GLY A 188 -2.26 28.61 -7.00
CA GLY A 188 -1.33 29.00 -8.07
C GLY A 188 -0.15 28.05 -8.29
N VAL A 189 -0.15 26.87 -7.67
CA VAL A 189 0.95 25.90 -7.75
C VAL A 189 0.54 24.70 -8.61
N LYS A 190 1.31 24.45 -9.68
CA LYS A 190 1.14 23.24 -10.50
C LYS A 190 2.15 22.18 -10.05
N LEU A 191 1.72 21.25 -9.19
CA LEU A 191 2.59 20.20 -8.66
C LEU A 191 3.30 19.37 -9.74
N THR A 192 2.72 19.25 -10.93
CA THR A 192 3.32 18.60 -12.10
C THR A 192 4.62 19.25 -12.59
N GLU A 193 4.89 20.51 -12.20
CA GLU A 193 6.16 21.18 -12.53
C GLU A 193 7.35 20.56 -11.79
N MET A 194 7.14 19.89 -10.65
CA MET A 194 8.18 19.11 -9.98
C MET A 194 8.81 18.09 -10.92
N ALA A 195 8.02 17.45 -11.79
CA ALA A 195 8.48 16.46 -12.75
C ALA A 195 9.45 17.01 -13.82
N ARG A 196 9.67 18.33 -13.86
CA ARG A 196 10.63 18.97 -14.76
C ARG A 196 12.02 19.15 -14.14
N ALA A 197 12.13 18.99 -12.82
CA ALA A 197 13.40 19.10 -12.12
C ALA A 197 14.31 17.94 -12.52
N ARG A 198 15.58 18.27 -12.82
CA ARG A 198 16.63 17.34 -13.26
C ARG A 198 17.64 17.05 -12.17
N THR A 199 17.69 17.88 -11.13
CA THR A 199 18.63 17.75 -10.01
C THR A 199 17.89 17.84 -8.67
N LEU A 200 18.52 17.30 -7.62
CA LEU A 200 18.02 17.44 -6.24
C LEU A 200 17.93 18.91 -5.80
N GLU A 201 18.81 19.76 -6.29
CA GLU A 201 18.80 21.19 -6.01
C GLU A 201 17.56 21.86 -6.62
N GLU A 202 17.24 21.57 -7.89
CA GLU A 202 16.01 22.05 -8.54
C GLU A 202 14.75 21.50 -7.84
N GLN A 203 14.76 20.23 -7.44
CA GLN A 203 13.68 19.62 -6.65
C GLN A 203 13.46 20.39 -5.34
N ARG A 204 14.55 20.67 -4.61
CA ARG A 204 14.52 21.40 -3.33
C ARG A 204 14.10 22.85 -3.51
N GLN A 205 14.57 23.53 -4.56
CA GLN A 205 14.16 24.89 -4.90
C GLN A 205 12.66 24.96 -5.19
N PHE A 206 12.14 24.04 -6.01
CA PHE A 206 10.72 23.96 -6.31
C PHE A 206 9.90 23.67 -5.04
N PHE A 207 10.33 22.70 -4.22
CA PHE A 207 9.64 22.35 -2.99
C PHE A 207 9.56 23.55 -2.04
N ASN A 208 10.69 24.19 -1.73
CA ASN A 208 10.75 25.30 -0.79
C ASN A 208 9.98 26.54 -1.27
N SER A 209 10.05 26.85 -2.57
CA SER A 209 9.42 28.06 -3.12
C SER A 209 7.93 27.90 -3.46
N LYS A 210 7.48 26.68 -3.79
CA LYS A 210 6.10 26.43 -4.28
C LYS A 210 5.30 25.49 -3.39
N VAL A 211 5.86 24.40 -2.91
CA VAL A 211 5.11 23.34 -2.22
C VAL A 211 5.04 23.58 -0.72
N ALA A 212 6.17 23.83 -0.06
CA ALA A 212 6.26 24.11 1.37
C ALA A 212 5.30 25.23 1.84
N PRO A 213 5.16 26.37 1.13
CA PRO A 213 4.27 27.45 1.54
C PRO A 213 2.77 27.09 1.50
N LEU A 214 2.39 25.98 0.86
CA LEU A 214 1.01 25.49 0.88
C LEU A 214 0.61 25.02 2.29
N PHE A 215 1.55 24.48 3.06
CA PHE A 215 1.30 23.99 4.42
C PHE A 215 1.02 25.12 5.41
N ASP A 216 1.40 26.35 5.09
CA ASP A 216 1.13 27.53 5.93
C ASP A 216 -0.26 28.13 5.67
N LYS A 217 -0.97 27.68 4.61
CA LYS A 217 -2.30 28.20 4.27
C LYS A 217 -3.34 27.73 5.30
N LYS A 218 -4.19 28.65 5.75
CA LYS A 218 -5.23 28.41 6.77
C LYS A 218 -6.12 27.20 6.44
N VAL A 219 -6.47 27.02 5.16
CA VAL A 219 -7.29 25.88 4.70
C VAL A 219 -6.56 24.56 4.86
N VAL A 220 -5.27 24.51 4.52
CA VAL A 220 -4.45 23.29 4.67
C VAL A 220 -4.26 22.96 6.14
N ARG A 221 -3.88 23.94 6.97
CA ARG A 221 -3.76 23.78 8.43
C ARG A 221 -5.07 23.33 9.07
N TRP A 222 -6.22 23.84 8.59
CA TRP A 222 -7.53 23.43 9.08
C TRP A 222 -7.89 22.00 8.67
N LEU A 223 -7.54 21.58 7.44
CA LEU A 223 -7.75 20.21 6.98
C LEU A 223 -6.88 19.23 7.76
N THR A 224 -5.60 19.52 7.97
CA THR A 224 -4.66 18.66 8.70
C THR A 224 -4.98 18.55 10.19
N LYS A 225 -5.71 19.52 10.76
CA LYS A 225 -6.27 19.43 12.12
C LYS A 225 -7.39 18.41 12.29
N ARG A 226 -7.97 17.91 11.20
CA ARG A 226 -9.08 16.96 11.26
C ARG A 226 -8.53 15.55 11.12
N LYS A 227 -8.78 14.70 12.12
CA LYS A 227 -8.46 13.25 12.09
C LYS A 227 -8.88 12.59 10.77
N SER A 228 -9.98 13.07 10.18
CA SER A 228 -10.54 12.48 8.96
C SER A 228 -9.92 12.83 7.63
N SER A 229 -9.04 13.82 7.57
CA SER A 229 -8.37 14.18 6.32
C SER A 229 -7.23 13.21 5.96
N LEU A 230 -6.66 12.51 6.94
CA LEU A 230 -5.46 11.67 6.75
C LEU A 230 -5.76 10.21 6.41
N PHE A 231 -7.03 9.82 6.39
CA PHE A 231 -7.41 8.43 6.10
C PHE A 231 -7.07 8.01 4.68
N GLY A 232 -7.05 8.96 3.73
CA GLY A 232 -6.58 8.70 2.37
C GLY A 232 -5.10 8.32 2.31
N LEU A 233 -4.33 8.64 3.34
CA LEU A 233 -2.91 8.31 3.51
C LEU A 233 -2.69 7.04 4.35
N GLY A 234 -3.74 6.36 4.81
CA GLY A 234 -3.61 5.16 5.62
C GLY A 234 -3.32 5.39 7.11
N ILE A 235 -3.42 6.63 7.62
CA ILE A 235 -3.08 6.92 9.04
C ILE A 235 -4.30 6.68 9.96
N PRO A 236 -4.22 5.79 10.97
CA PRO A 236 -5.30 5.57 11.93
C PRO A 236 -5.53 6.75 12.90
N PRO A 237 -6.77 6.96 13.40
CA PRO A 237 -7.09 8.04 14.34
C PRO A 237 -6.31 8.04 15.65
N ARG A 238 -5.89 6.86 16.14
CA ARG A 238 -5.10 6.75 17.39
C ARG A 238 -3.68 7.30 17.20
N GLN A 239 -3.08 7.03 16.04
CA GLN A 239 -1.77 7.56 15.70
C GLN A 239 -1.79 9.02 15.28
N TYR A 240 -2.95 9.54 14.86
CA TYR A 240 -3.10 10.99 14.71
C TYR A 240 -2.73 11.74 16.00
N ASP A 241 -3.21 11.27 17.15
CA ASP A 241 -2.97 11.96 18.42
C ASP A 241 -1.49 11.90 18.81
N GLU A 242 -0.84 10.75 18.59
CA GLU A 242 0.60 10.59 18.77
C GLU A 242 1.39 11.51 17.83
N LEU A 243 1.10 11.51 16.53
CA LEU A 243 1.76 12.38 15.54
C LEU A 243 1.52 13.87 15.80
N ALA A 244 0.32 14.24 16.24
CA ALA A 244 0.00 15.63 16.59
C ALA A 244 0.72 16.05 17.88
N SER A 245 0.95 15.14 18.83
CA SER A 245 1.71 15.43 20.05
C SER A 245 3.19 15.69 19.80
N LEU A 246 3.74 15.22 18.68
CA LEU A 246 5.11 15.50 18.22
C LEU A 246 5.26 16.88 17.56
N SER A 247 4.18 17.66 17.44
CA SER A 247 4.20 18.98 16.80
C SER A 247 3.86 20.09 17.79
N ASP A 248 4.61 21.19 17.74
CA ASP A 248 4.40 22.36 18.62
C ASP A 248 3.02 23.04 18.40
N ASP A 249 2.39 22.82 17.24
CA ASP A 249 1.11 23.45 16.87
C ASP A 249 -0.12 22.54 16.97
N GLY A 250 0.07 21.31 17.48
CA GLY A 250 -0.97 20.30 17.62
C GLY A 250 -1.55 19.83 16.27
N THR A 251 -0.79 19.96 15.19
CA THR A 251 -1.17 19.53 13.84
C THR A 251 -0.16 18.59 13.23
N VAL A 252 -0.64 17.61 12.47
CA VAL A 252 0.26 16.75 11.68
C VAL A 252 0.85 17.45 10.45
N ALA A 253 0.63 18.76 10.27
CA ALA A 253 1.02 19.47 9.05
C ALA A 253 2.54 19.46 8.85
N SER A 254 3.30 19.62 9.94
CA SER A 254 4.76 19.53 9.94
C SER A 254 5.24 18.14 9.51
N VAL A 255 4.65 17.09 10.08
CA VAL A 255 4.97 15.69 9.74
C VAL A 255 4.67 15.41 8.27
N LEU A 256 3.50 15.81 7.76
CA LEU A 256 3.14 15.63 6.35
C LEU A 256 4.05 16.44 5.42
N LYS A 257 4.44 17.66 5.81
CA LYS A 257 5.39 18.47 5.06
C LYS A 257 6.75 17.78 4.98
N GLN A 258 7.27 17.29 6.11
CA GLN A 258 8.56 16.59 6.17
C GLN A 258 8.55 15.30 5.33
N ARG A 259 7.46 14.53 5.38
CA ARG A 259 7.28 13.33 4.54
C ARG A 259 7.24 13.66 3.05
N LEU A 260 6.48 14.68 2.69
CA LEU A 260 6.42 15.15 1.30
C LEU A 260 7.76 15.74 0.84
N GLU A 261 8.51 16.40 1.73
CA GLU A 261 9.86 16.87 1.46
C GLU A 261 10.81 15.70 1.20
N LYS A 262 10.82 14.67 2.06
CA LYS A 262 11.64 13.47 1.82
C LYS A 262 11.30 12.82 0.47
N LEU A 263 10.01 12.65 0.17
CA LEU A 263 9.54 12.12 -1.12
C LEU A 263 10.05 12.97 -2.30
N ALA A 264 10.02 14.30 -2.14
CA ALA A 264 10.34 15.26 -3.17
C ALA A 264 11.84 15.52 -3.36
N CYS A 265 12.66 15.43 -2.30
CA CYS A 265 13.97 16.09 -2.26
C CYS A 265 15.12 15.18 -1.80
N ASN A 266 14.84 13.97 -1.29
CA ASN A 266 15.92 13.09 -0.81
C ASN A 266 16.37 12.07 -1.86
N PHE A 267 15.58 11.88 -2.92
CA PHE A 267 15.87 10.93 -3.98
C PHE A 267 15.72 11.60 -5.35
N PRO A 268 16.61 11.33 -6.32
CA PRO A 268 16.42 11.79 -7.69
C PRO A 268 15.08 11.30 -8.25
N LEU A 269 14.36 12.16 -8.96
CA LEU A 269 13.10 11.75 -9.62
C LEU A 269 13.31 10.59 -10.59
N SER A 270 14.48 10.48 -11.22
CA SER A 270 14.83 9.36 -12.10
C SER A 270 14.71 8.00 -11.43
N ASP A 271 14.87 7.93 -10.10
CA ASP A 271 14.88 6.68 -9.35
C ASP A 271 13.70 6.53 -8.37
N ASN A 272 12.81 7.53 -8.32
CA ASN A 272 11.69 7.57 -7.39
C ASN A 272 10.32 7.63 -8.10
N TYR A 273 9.81 6.47 -8.53
CA TYR A 273 8.49 6.36 -9.14
C TYR A 273 7.33 6.73 -8.20
N PHE A 274 7.53 6.71 -6.87
CA PHE A 274 6.52 7.20 -5.91
C PHE A 274 6.33 8.71 -6.03
N ALA A 275 7.43 9.45 -6.15
CA ALA A 275 7.40 10.89 -6.39
C ALA A 275 6.70 11.22 -7.72
N TRP A 276 6.94 10.45 -8.79
CA TRP A 276 6.19 10.57 -10.05
C TRP A 276 4.68 10.38 -9.85
N GLN A 277 4.26 9.39 -9.06
CA GLN A 277 2.84 9.21 -8.75
C GLN A 277 2.26 10.35 -7.92
N ALA A 278 3.00 10.88 -6.94
CA ALA A 278 2.56 12.01 -6.12
C ALA A 278 2.45 13.31 -6.93
N PHE A 279 3.46 13.64 -7.73
CA PHE A 279 3.59 14.94 -8.39
C PHE A 279 3.11 14.97 -9.85
N ALA A 280 3.18 13.86 -10.58
CA ALA A 280 2.74 13.77 -11.98
C ALA A 280 1.50 12.88 -12.19
N ARG A 281 1.13 12.06 -11.19
CA ARG A 281 0.00 11.11 -11.25
C ARG A 281 0.10 10.12 -12.41
N ARG A 282 1.33 9.71 -12.73
CA ARG A 282 1.71 8.68 -13.70
C ARG A 282 3.08 8.11 -13.33
N TYR A 283 3.49 7.02 -13.97
CA TYR A 283 4.90 6.61 -13.95
C TYR A 283 5.74 7.45 -14.94
N PRO A 284 7.08 7.49 -14.74
CA PRO A 284 7.98 8.09 -15.71
C PRO A 284 7.93 7.36 -17.05
N GLU A 285 8.16 8.10 -18.13
CA GLU A 285 8.52 7.54 -19.42
C GLU A 285 9.98 7.03 -19.39
N PRO A 286 10.41 6.16 -20.33
CA PRO A 286 11.75 5.54 -20.28
C PRO A 286 12.94 6.50 -20.20
N HIS A 287 12.80 7.72 -20.73
CA HIS A 287 13.85 8.75 -20.70
C HIS A 287 13.78 9.65 -19.45
N GLU A 288 12.72 9.54 -18.64
CA GLU A 288 12.49 10.37 -17.45
C GLU A 288 12.88 9.64 -16.16
N GLY A 289 12.82 8.31 -16.13
CA GLY A 289 13.17 7.54 -14.95
C GLY A 289 12.77 6.07 -14.99
N SER A 290 13.00 5.41 -13.86
CA SER A 290 12.80 3.99 -13.66
C SER A 290 11.36 3.64 -13.33
N LEU A 291 10.87 2.57 -13.95
CA LEU A 291 9.60 1.95 -13.58
C LEU A 291 9.72 1.22 -12.22
N PRO A 292 8.59 0.98 -11.52
CA PRO A 292 8.58 0.12 -10.35
C PRO A 292 9.20 -1.25 -10.63
N ALA A 293 9.85 -1.85 -9.63
CA ALA A 293 10.56 -3.13 -9.78
C ALA A 293 9.75 -4.20 -10.53
N TYR A 294 8.47 -4.40 -10.20
CA TYR A 294 7.64 -5.40 -10.86
C TYR A 294 7.43 -5.17 -12.37
N LEU A 295 7.67 -3.95 -12.89
CA LEU A 295 7.53 -3.58 -14.30
C LEU A 295 8.87 -3.46 -15.04
N LYS A 296 10.02 -3.64 -14.38
CA LYS A 296 11.33 -3.63 -15.05
C LYS A 296 11.47 -4.87 -15.94
N SER A 297 12.07 -4.71 -17.13
CA SER A 297 12.23 -5.79 -18.10
C SER A 297 13.08 -6.95 -17.57
N GLU A 298 14.13 -6.64 -16.79
CA GLU A 298 15.04 -7.60 -16.17
C GLU A 298 14.34 -8.61 -15.24
N TYR A 299 13.20 -8.25 -14.65
CA TYR A 299 12.44 -9.14 -13.75
C TYR A 299 11.25 -9.82 -14.42
N TYR A 300 10.91 -9.46 -15.66
CA TYR A 300 9.68 -9.88 -16.31
C TYR A 300 9.54 -11.40 -16.41
N GLU A 301 10.56 -12.07 -16.97
CA GLU A 301 10.53 -13.53 -17.18
C GLU A 301 10.45 -14.29 -15.85
N THR A 302 11.26 -13.90 -14.86
CA THR A 302 11.24 -14.51 -13.53
C THR A 302 9.87 -14.35 -12.87
N ILE A 303 9.28 -13.15 -12.92
CA ILE A 303 7.94 -12.91 -12.37
C ILE A 303 6.90 -13.74 -13.11
N ARG A 304 6.93 -13.76 -14.45
CA ARG A 304 6.00 -14.53 -15.30
C ARG A 304 6.02 -16.01 -14.94
N ASN A 305 7.21 -16.61 -14.86
CA ASN A 305 7.42 -18.02 -14.58
C ASN A 305 7.01 -18.40 -13.14
N ASN A 306 7.07 -17.45 -12.21
CA ASN A 306 6.75 -17.70 -10.81
C ASN A 306 5.32 -17.31 -10.40
N THR A 307 4.48 -16.78 -11.31
CA THR A 307 3.10 -16.39 -10.98
C THR A 307 2.25 -17.50 -10.38
N ALA A 308 2.50 -18.77 -10.75
CA ALA A 308 1.80 -19.93 -10.20
C ALA A 308 2.14 -20.25 -8.73
N ARG A 309 3.22 -19.66 -8.20
CA ARG A 309 3.65 -19.83 -6.80
C ARG A 309 2.91 -18.91 -5.82
N VAL A 310 1.95 -18.14 -6.31
CA VAL A 310 1.19 -17.18 -5.52
C VAL A 310 -0.23 -17.66 -5.27
N ALA A 311 -0.62 -17.70 -4.00
CA ALA A 311 -2.00 -17.94 -3.58
C ALA A 311 -2.59 -16.66 -2.98
N VAL A 312 -3.73 -16.20 -3.50
CA VAL A 312 -4.42 -14.97 -3.05
C VAL A 312 -5.65 -15.33 -2.23
N HIS A 313 -5.68 -14.91 -0.96
CA HIS A 313 -6.65 -15.28 0.05
C HIS A 313 -7.46 -14.07 0.50
N HIS A 314 -8.80 -14.16 0.44
CA HIS A 314 -9.68 -13.19 1.11
C HIS A 314 -9.81 -13.57 2.59
N ALA A 315 -8.80 -13.22 3.38
CA ALA A 315 -8.66 -13.60 4.78
C ALA A 315 -7.90 -12.54 5.59
N THR A 316 -7.99 -12.60 6.92
CA THR A 316 -7.03 -11.88 7.77
C THR A 316 -5.68 -12.62 7.76
N TYR A 317 -4.62 -11.91 8.15
CA TYR A 317 -3.30 -12.50 8.33
C TYR A 317 -3.33 -13.63 9.38
N THR A 318 -3.97 -13.39 10.52
CA THR A 318 -4.14 -14.38 11.60
C THR A 318 -4.94 -15.61 11.15
N GLU A 319 -6.01 -15.44 10.37
CA GLU A 319 -6.83 -16.55 9.84
C GLU A 319 -6.03 -17.44 8.88
N LEU A 320 -5.17 -16.85 8.04
CA LEU A 320 -4.30 -17.64 7.17
C LEU A 320 -3.28 -18.42 8.01
N LEU A 321 -2.55 -17.73 8.90
CA LEU A 321 -1.49 -18.36 9.68
C LEU A 321 -2.01 -19.46 10.60
N SER A 322 -3.19 -19.32 11.19
CA SER A 322 -3.79 -20.36 12.06
C SER A 322 -4.00 -21.70 11.35
N LYS A 323 -4.10 -21.69 10.01
CA LYS A 323 -4.25 -22.90 9.18
C LYS A 323 -2.91 -23.44 8.67
N LYS A 324 -1.79 -22.73 8.90
CA LYS A 324 -0.46 -23.17 8.45
C LYS A 324 0.22 -24.04 9.51
N PRO A 325 1.04 -25.03 9.10
CA PRO A 325 1.88 -25.80 10.01
C PRO A 325 2.87 -24.92 10.78
N ALA A 326 3.40 -25.44 11.89
CA ALA A 326 4.51 -24.80 12.59
C ALA A 326 5.74 -24.70 11.68
N SER A 327 6.55 -23.64 11.84
CA SER A 327 7.80 -23.41 11.09
C SER A 327 7.66 -23.45 9.54
N ALA A 328 6.48 -23.06 9.05
CA ALA A 328 6.12 -23.10 7.63
C ALA A 328 6.44 -21.81 6.85
N VAL A 329 6.85 -20.72 7.50
CA VAL A 329 7.00 -19.40 6.86
C VAL A 329 8.34 -18.77 7.24
N ASP A 330 9.02 -18.24 6.23
CA ASP A 330 10.36 -17.65 6.36
C ASP A 330 10.30 -16.13 6.43
N ARG A 331 9.34 -15.50 5.72
CA ARG A 331 9.24 -14.04 5.60
C ARG A 331 7.82 -13.53 5.76
N TYR A 332 7.64 -12.53 6.62
CA TYR A 332 6.35 -11.92 6.95
C TYR A 332 6.38 -10.42 6.65
N ILE A 333 5.43 -9.95 5.84
CA ILE A 333 5.27 -8.53 5.49
C ILE A 333 3.87 -8.07 5.89
N LEU A 334 3.77 -7.15 6.85
CA LEU A 334 2.48 -6.71 7.39
C LEU A 334 2.07 -5.29 6.99
N LEU A 335 2.89 -4.59 6.20
CA LEU A 335 2.65 -3.17 5.87
C LEU A 335 2.42 -2.37 7.16
N ASP A 336 1.42 -1.48 7.19
CA ASP A 336 0.99 -0.70 8.35
C ASP A 336 -0.21 -1.30 9.10
N ALA A 337 -0.58 -2.56 8.81
CA ALA A 337 -1.83 -3.14 9.31
C ALA A 337 -1.92 -3.17 10.85
N GLN A 338 -0.78 -3.25 11.53
CA GLN A 338 -0.68 -3.37 12.99
C GLN A 338 -1.09 -2.08 13.71
N ASP A 339 -1.01 -0.93 13.05
CA ASP A 339 -1.42 0.38 13.58
C ASP A 339 -2.92 0.45 13.89
N TRP A 340 -3.69 -0.49 13.33
CA TRP A 340 -5.14 -0.59 13.47
C TRP A 340 -5.57 -1.62 14.52
N MET A 341 -4.62 -2.39 15.07
CA MET A 341 -4.92 -3.54 15.93
C MET A 341 -4.95 -3.19 17.42
N THR A 342 -5.85 -3.84 18.16
CA THR A 342 -5.83 -3.85 19.62
C THR A 342 -4.73 -4.77 20.15
N ASP A 343 -4.40 -4.67 21.44
CA ASP A 343 -3.37 -5.52 22.05
C ASP A 343 -3.73 -7.00 21.97
N VAL A 344 -5.02 -7.35 22.12
CA VAL A 344 -5.51 -8.71 21.92
C VAL A 344 -5.23 -9.20 20.50
N GLN A 345 -5.58 -8.40 19.49
CA GLN A 345 -5.35 -8.75 18.08
C GLN A 345 -3.86 -8.87 17.75
N LEU A 346 -3.01 -7.98 18.30
CA LEU A 346 -1.56 -8.07 18.14
C LEU A 346 -1.01 -9.35 18.75
N ASN A 347 -1.41 -9.70 19.97
CA ASN A 347 -0.95 -10.92 20.62
C ASN A 347 -1.43 -12.19 19.90
N GLU A 348 -2.67 -12.22 19.42
CA GLU A 348 -3.18 -13.33 18.60
C GLU A 348 -2.38 -13.47 17.29
N LEU A 349 -2.14 -12.36 16.59
CA LEU A 349 -1.37 -12.34 15.35
C LEU A 349 0.07 -12.81 15.58
N TRP A 350 0.77 -12.21 16.54
CA TRP A 350 2.16 -12.54 16.81
C TRP A 350 2.34 -13.93 17.43
N SER A 351 1.35 -14.45 18.15
CA SER A 351 1.34 -15.86 18.55
C SER A 351 1.36 -16.78 17.33
N GLN A 352 0.54 -16.48 16.31
CA GLN A 352 0.55 -17.25 15.07
C GLN A 352 1.84 -17.07 14.27
N ILE A 353 2.36 -15.84 14.15
CA ILE A 353 3.66 -15.56 13.49
C ILE A 353 4.76 -16.36 14.17
N SER A 354 4.86 -16.31 15.50
CA SER A 354 5.84 -17.06 16.30
C SER A 354 5.72 -18.56 16.08
N ARG A 355 4.51 -19.12 16.05
CA ARG A 355 4.28 -20.55 15.82
C ARG A 355 4.69 -20.97 14.41
N THR A 356 4.36 -20.19 13.39
CA THR A 356 4.61 -20.54 12.00
C THR A 356 6.01 -20.16 11.52
N ALA A 357 6.79 -19.43 12.32
CA ALA A 357 8.12 -18.95 11.96
C ALA A 357 9.12 -20.10 11.84
N ALA A 358 9.77 -20.20 10.69
CA ALA A 358 10.95 -21.03 10.51
C ALA A 358 12.16 -20.45 11.24
N SER A 359 13.24 -21.24 11.35
CA SER A 359 14.52 -20.72 11.82
C SER A 359 15.01 -19.58 10.92
N GLY A 360 15.51 -18.50 11.51
CA GLY A 360 15.93 -17.30 10.78
C GLY A 360 14.78 -16.53 10.11
N ALA A 361 13.52 -16.76 10.51
CA ALA A 361 12.40 -16.02 9.95
C ALA A 361 12.49 -14.52 10.26
N ARG A 362 12.03 -13.69 9.33
CA ARG A 362 11.99 -12.23 9.48
C ARG A 362 10.59 -11.67 9.30
N VAL A 363 10.26 -10.71 10.13
CA VAL A 363 9.02 -9.95 10.10
C VAL A 363 9.37 -8.49 9.82
N ILE A 364 8.76 -7.93 8.77
CA ILE A 364 8.88 -6.51 8.45
C ILE A 364 7.50 -5.85 8.44
N PHE A 365 7.46 -4.61 8.92
CA PHE A 365 6.28 -3.77 8.89
C PHE A 365 6.66 -2.30 8.99
N ARG A 366 5.69 -1.44 8.71
CA ARG A 366 5.82 0.02 8.80
C ARG A 366 4.81 0.54 9.79
N THR A 367 5.05 1.74 10.29
CA THR A 367 4.15 2.42 11.22
C THR A 367 3.99 3.88 10.83
N ALA A 368 2.83 4.47 11.11
CA ALA A 368 2.70 5.91 10.92
C ALA A 368 3.56 6.69 11.91
N ALA A 369 3.79 6.22 13.13
CA ALA A 369 4.74 6.81 14.07
C ALA A 369 6.18 6.36 13.78
N GLU A 370 7.19 6.94 14.45
CA GLU A 370 8.58 6.46 14.33
C GLU A 370 8.82 5.19 15.15
N LYS A 371 8.08 5.03 16.25
CA LYS A 371 8.24 3.92 17.18
C LYS A 371 7.50 2.68 16.68
N SER A 372 8.06 1.52 17.02
CA SER A 372 7.45 0.24 16.73
C SER A 372 6.17 0.06 17.55
N VAL A 373 5.08 -0.28 16.86
CA VAL A 373 3.74 -0.42 17.44
C VAL A 373 3.56 -1.65 18.33
N ILE A 374 4.57 -2.54 18.40
CA ILE A 374 4.49 -3.79 19.18
C ILE A 374 5.24 -3.70 20.52
N GLU A 375 6.13 -2.72 20.67
CA GLU A 375 6.92 -2.58 21.90
C GLU A 375 6.02 -2.16 23.07
N GLY A 376 6.09 -2.92 24.17
CA GLY A 376 5.21 -2.76 25.33
C GLY A 376 3.77 -3.25 25.14
N ARG A 377 3.41 -3.82 23.98
CA ARG A 377 2.04 -4.28 23.67
C ARG A 377 1.92 -5.80 23.48
N LEU A 378 3.04 -6.49 23.25
CA LEU A 378 3.10 -7.95 23.21
C LEU A 378 3.38 -8.54 24.59
N SER A 379 2.86 -9.74 24.84
CA SER A 379 3.22 -10.51 26.03
C SER A 379 4.72 -10.82 26.04
N PRO A 380 5.36 -10.90 27.22
CA PRO A 380 6.79 -11.23 27.32
C PRO A 380 7.15 -12.53 26.61
N ASP A 381 6.31 -13.57 26.74
CA ASP A 381 6.53 -14.86 26.10
C ASP A 381 6.63 -14.77 24.58
N ILE A 382 5.82 -13.93 23.95
CA ILE A 382 5.87 -13.70 22.51
C ILE A 382 7.04 -12.80 22.16
N ARG A 383 7.19 -11.67 22.87
CA ARG A 383 8.20 -10.65 22.58
C ARG A 383 9.63 -11.18 22.68
N ASN A 384 9.90 -12.05 23.65
CA ASN A 384 11.23 -12.62 23.90
C ASN A 384 11.69 -13.58 22.79
N GLN A 385 10.79 -14.01 21.90
CA GLN A 385 11.13 -14.87 20.77
C GLN A 385 11.66 -14.09 19.56
N TRP A 386 11.76 -12.77 19.65
CA TRP A 386 12.13 -11.89 18.53
C TRP A 386 13.20 -10.88 18.93
N VAL A 387 14.20 -10.73 18.08
CA VAL A 387 15.23 -9.71 18.18
C VAL A 387 14.83 -8.55 17.28
N TYR A 388 14.74 -7.34 17.84
CA TYR A 388 14.49 -6.13 17.07
C TYR A 388 15.81 -5.64 16.46
N LEU A 389 15.88 -5.52 15.14
CA LEU A 389 17.06 -5.04 14.44
C LEU A 389 16.96 -3.51 14.29
N GLU A 390 17.12 -2.78 15.38
CA GLU A 390 16.83 -1.33 15.46
C GLU A 390 17.69 -0.49 14.51
N GLU A 391 19.02 -0.67 14.53
CA GLU A 391 19.94 0.06 13.66
C GLU A 391 19.59 -0.17 12.19
N ARG A 392 19.45 -1.45 11.80
CA ARG A 392 19.09 -1.84 10.43
C ARG A 392 17.73 -1.30 10.00
N SER A 393 16.77 -1.26 10.93
CA SER A 393 15.43 -0.71 10.72
C SER A 393 15.51 0.79 10.41
N SER A 394 16.32 1.54 11.16
CA SER A 394 16.54 2.98 10.96
C SER A 394 17.24 3.28 9.64
N GLU A 395 18.32 2.54 9.32
CA GLU A 395 19.05 2.66 8.05
C GLU A 395 18.12 2.48 6.85
N LEU A 396 17.35 1.38 6.85
CA LEU A 396 16.48 1.05 5.73
C LEU A 396 15.26 1.98 5.66
N ASN A 397 14.77 2.50 6.80
CA ASN A 397 13.76 3.55 6.80
C ASN A 397 14.26 4.80 6.06
N ALA A 398 15.52 5.21 6.28
CA ALA A 398 16.10 6.38 5.63
C ALA A 398 16.14 6.23 4.10
N LEU A 399 16.33 5.00 3.61
CA LEU A 399 16.38 4.65 2.19
C LEU A 399 15.01 4.41 1.53
N ASP A 400 13.92 4.27 2.29
CA ASP A 400 12.58 4.09 1.73
C ASP A 400 12.11 5.33 0.95
N ARG A 401 11.99 5.15 -0.38
CA ARG A 401 11.67 6.21 -1.35
C ARG A 401 10.22 6.69 -1.29
N SER A 402 9.31 5.87 -0.73
CA SER A 402 7.89 6.22 -0.65
C SER A 402 7.63 7.35 0.35
N ALA A 403 8.47 7.44 1.39
CA ALA A 403 8.45 8.44 2.44
C ALA A 403 7.08 8.64 3.13
N ILE A 404 6.20 7.63 3.11
CA ILE A 404 4.85 7.72 3.69
C ILE A 404 4.85 7.46 5.20
N TYR A 405 5.76 6.63 5.68
CA TYR A 405 5.74 6.09 7.04
C TYR A 405 6.75 6.81 7.95
N GLY A 406 6.46 6.81 9.25
CA GLY A 406 7.39 7.33 10.26
C GLY A 406 8.47 6.29 10.58
N GLY A 407 8.08 5.03 10.69
CA GLY A 407 8.94 3.92 11.04
C GLY A 407 8.89 2.78 10.03
N PHE A 408 10.02 2.10 9.90
CA PHE A 408 10.18 0.80 9.26
C PHE A 408 10.83 -0.10 10.30
N HIS A 409 10.32 -1.32 10.49
CA HIS A 409 10.73 -2.19 11.59
C HIS A 409 11.01 -3.60 11.11
N ILE A 410 12.11 -4.15 11.59
CA ILE A 410 12.58 -5.50 11.26
C ILE A 410 12.76 -6.29 12.55
N TYR A 411 12.04 -7.40 12.65
CA TYR A 411 12.18 -8.35 13.73
C TYR A 411 12.66 -9.69 13.17
N GLN A 412 13.71 -10.22 13.77
CA GLN A 412 14.26 -11.52 13.42
C GLN A 412 13.94 -12.53 14.52
N ARG A 413 13.57 -13.75 14.12
CA ARG A 413 13.34 -14.85 15.06
C ARG A 413 14.60 -15.08 15.86
N ALA A 414 14.50 -15.04 17.19
CA ALA A 414 15.61 -15.36 18.07
C ALA A 414 16.09 -16.80 17.78
N MET A 415 17.39 -16.99 17.70
CA MET A 415 17.98 -18.32 17.64
C MET A 415 17.66 -19.02 18.97
N ALA A 416 17.10 -20.23 18.87
CA ALA A 416 16.78 -21.05 20.04
C ALA A 416 18.05 -21.53 20.75
#